data_AF-A0A2G6IRN5-F1
#
_entry.id   AF-A0A2G6IRN5-F1
#
_cell.length_a   1.000
_cell.length_b   1.000
_cell.length_c   1.000
_cell.angle_alpha   90.00
_cell.angle_beta   90.00
_cell.angle_gamma   90.00
#
_symmetry.space_group_name_H-M   'P 1'
#
loop_
_entity.id
_entity.type
_entity.pdbx_description
1 polymer ?
#
loop_
_entity_poly.entity_id
_entity_poly.type
_entity_poly.pdbx_seq_one_letter_code
_entity_poly.pdbx_strand_id
1 'polypeptide(L)' 'MPERFTETEMLDIARRAIGKIDRYGRRGTERLTWNEIEAMALTLVSIGIAPIPATDAAADPVFNTTRGASDAA' A
#
# COMPACT_ATOMS: atom_id res chain seq x y z
N MET A 1 7.09 -2.24 16.52
CA MET A 1 7.24 -0.78 16.30
C MET A 1 7.66 -0.61 14.85
N PRO A 2 7.09 0.34 14.08
CA PRO A 2 7.66 0.64 12.77
C PRO A 2 9.10 1.09 13.00
N GLU A 3 10.03 0.39 12.35
CA GLU A 3 11.44 0.77 12.39
C GLU A 3 11.55 2.13 11.70
N ARG A 4 12.00 3.15 12.43
CA ARG A 4 12.10 4.49 11.87
C ARG A 4 13.27 4.51 10.89
N PHE A 5 12.97 4.56 9.60
CA PHE A 5 13.97 4.83 8.58
C PHE A 5 14.54 6.24 8.74
N THR A 6 15.83 6.41 8.47
CA THR A 6 16.35 7.69 8.03
C THR A 6 15.77 8.05 6.66
N GLU A 7 15.79 9.33 6.28
CA GLU A 7 15.33 9.75 4.95
C GLU A 7 16.09 9.02 3.82
N THR A 8 17.39 8.79 3.99
CA THR A 8 18.20 8.06 3.00
C THR A 8 17.77 6.61 2.88
N GLU A 9 17.52 5.91 3.99
CA GLU A 9 17.03 4.53 3.98
C GLU A 9 15.63 4.43 3.38
N MET A 10 14.74 5.37 3.72
CA MET A 10 13.40 5.48 3.11
C MET A 10 13.51 5.58 1.58
N LEU A 11 14.34 6.49 1.06
CA LEU A 11 14.51 6.67 -0.39
C LEU A 11 15.20 5.46 -1.05
N ASP A 12 16.13 4.76 -0.37
CA ASP A 12 16.74 3.53 -0.89
C ASP A 12 15.76 2.34 -0.92
N ILE A 13 14.88 2.25 0.06
CA ILE A 13 13.83 1.22 0.07
C ILE A 13 12.79 1.53 -1.02
N ALA A 14 12.35 2.78 -1.13
CA ALA A 14 11.38 3.21 -2.14
C ALA A 14 11.88 3.00 -3.58
N ARG A 15 13.15 3.31 -3.89
CA ARG A 15 13.71 3.08 -5.24
C ARG A 15 13.72 1.59 -5.62
N ARG A 16 13.97 0.69 -4.66
CA ARG A 16 13.96 -0.76 -4.89
C ARG A 16 12.54 -1.26 -5.15
N ALA A 17 11.56 -0.74 -4.40
CA ALA A 17 10.14 -1.01 -4.62
C ALA A 17 9.72 -0.61 -6.04
N ILE A 18 10.08 0.59 -6.49
CA ILE A 18 9.83 1.07 -7.85
C ILE A 18 10.47 0.13 -8.88
N GLY A 19 11.73 -0.27 -8.68
CA GLY A 19 12.41 -1.22 -9.58
C GLY A 19 11.69 -2.58 -9.71
N LYS A 20 11.02 -3.06 -8.66
CA LYS A 20 10.17 -4.27 -8.75
C LYS A 20 8.93 -4.03 -9.60
N ILE A 21 8.27 -2.88 -9.42
CA ILE A 21 7.07 -2.51 -10.17
C ILE A 21 7.43 -2.36 -11.65
N ASP A 22 8.50 -1.64 -11.97
CA ASP A 22 8.94 -1.42 -13.35
C ASP A 22 9.30 -2.73 -14.05
N ARG A 23 10.00 -3.63 -13.35
CA ARG A 23 10.42 -4.91 -13.91
C ARG A 23 9.28 -5.90 -14.13
N TYR A 24 8.30 -5.94 -13.23
CA TYR A 24 7.28 -7.00 -13.20
C TYR A 24 5.85 -6.50 -13.42
N GLY A 25 5.65 -5.20 -13.65
CA GLY A 25 4.35 -4.55 -13.79
C GLY A 25 3.47 -4.80 -12.56
N ARG A 26 2.20 -5.15 -12.80
CA ARG A 26 1.23 -5.50 -11.74
C ARG A 26 1.72 -6.61 -10.80
N ARG A 27 2.49 -7.58 -11.29
CA ARG A 27 3.09 -8.62 -10.41
C ARG A 27 4.17 -8.08 -9.51
N GLY A 28 4.75 -6.92 -9.82
CA GLY A 28 5.72 -6.23 -8.98
C GLY A 28 5.08 -5.66 -7.72
N THR A 29 3.85 -5.14 -7.81
CA THR A 29 3.13 -4.57 -6.65
C THR A 29 2.78 -5.65 -5.62
N GLU A 30 2.47 -6.87 -6.06
CA GLU A 30 2.20 -8.03 -5.20
C GLU A 30 3.45 -8.56 -4.47
N ARG A 31 4.64 -8.07 -4.84
CA ARG A 31 5.94 -8.50 -4.29
C ARG A 31 6.59 -7.45 -3.39
N LEU A 32 5.86 -6.37 -3.09
CA LEU A 32 6.33 -5.34 -2.18
C LEU A 32 6.26 -5.85 -0.73
N THR A 33 7.29 -5.54 0.06
CA THR A 33 7.26 -5.74 1.50
C THR A 33 6.51 -4.59 2.18
N TRP A 34 6.12 -4.78 3.44
CA TRP A 34 5.53 -3.70 4.23
C TRP A 34 6.45 -2.48 4.34
N ASN A 35 7.75 -2.70 4.56
CA ASN A 35 8.74 -1.62 4.59
C ASN A 35 8.82 -0.85 3.27
N GLU A 36 8.70 -1.55 2.14
CA GLU A 36 8.66 -0.91 0.81
C GLU A 36 7.42 -0.05 0.61
N ILE A 37 6.26 -0.55 1.06
CA ILE A 37 5.00 0.19 1.01
C ILE A 37 5.07 1.42 1.93
N GLU A 38 5.53 1.25 3.17
CA GLU A 38 5.67 2.35 4.14
C GLU A 38 6.68 3.40 3.65
N ALA A 39 7.83 2.98 3.11
CA ALA A 39 8.82 3.91 2.58
C ALA A 39 8.28 4.72 1.40
N MET A 40 7.53 4.09 0.49
CA MET A 40 6.86 4.81 -0.60
C MET A 40 5.82 5.81 -0.07
N ALA A 41 5.00 5.40 0.90
CA ALA A 41 4.01 6.29 1.53
C ALA A 41 4.66 7.48 2.25
N LEU A 42 5.75 7.24 2.99
CA LEU A 42 6.51 8.30 3.66
C LEU A 42 7.18 9.24 2.66
N THR A 43 7.58 8.74 1.48
CA THR A 43 8.09 9.59 0.40
C THR A 43 7.02 10.56 -0.07
N LEU A 44 5.76 10.13 -0.20
CA LEU A 44 4.62 10.99 -0.55
C LEU A 44 4.38 12.08 0.50
N VAL A 45 4.43 11.71 1.78
CA VAL A 45 4.31 12.68 2.88
C VAL A 45 5.46 13.69 2.85
N SER A 46 6.69 13.24 2.56
CA SER A 46 7.87 14.10 2.50
C SER A 46 7.81 15.15 1.38
N ILE A 47 7.09 14.87 0.29
CA ILE A 47 6.83 15.85 -0.78
C ILE A 47 5.55 16.68 -0.55
N GLY A 48 4.92 16.57 0.62
CA GLY A 48 3.79 17.41 1.05
C GLY A 48 2.41 16.81 0.85
N ILE A 49 2.27 15.51 0.54
CA ILE A 49 0.96 14.86 0.47
C ILE A 49 0.47 14.58 1.88
N ALA A 50 -0.57 15.31 2.30
CA ALA A 50 -1.20 15.11 3.60
C ALA A 50 -2.03 13.81 3.63
N PRO A 51 -1.86 12.93 4.64
CA PRO A 51 -2.68 11.74 4.77
C PRO A 51 -4.12 12.10 5.12
N ILE A 52 -5.08 11.41 4.50
CA ILE A 52 -6.48 11.45 4.90
C ILE A 52 -6.69 10.39 6.00
N PRO A 53 -7.18 10.75 7.20
CA PRO A 53 -7.44 9.79 8.26
C PRO A 53 -8.43 8.70 7.82
N ALA A 54 -8.16 7.45 8.20
CA ALA A 54 -9.03 6.29 7.92
C ALA A 54 -10.34 6.28 8.76
N THR A 55 -10.70 7.40 9.38
CA THR A 55 -11.88 7.53 10.24
C THR A 55 -13.19 7.73 9.47
N ASP A 56 -13.11 8.05 8.17
CA ASP A 56 -14.26 8.03 7.29
C ASP A 56 -14.53 6.60 6.80
N ALA A 57 -15.27 5.83 7.61
CA ALA A 57 -15.80 4.50 7.27
C ALA A 57 -16.67 4.47 5.98
N ALA A 58 -16.89 5.62 5.33
CA ALA A 58 -17.61 5.76 4.08
C ALA A 58 -16.83 5.26 2.85
N ALA A 59 -15.54 4.95 2.97
CA ALA A 59 -14.68 4.55 1.84
C ALA A 59 -14.24 3.07 1.85
N ASP A 60 -14.61 2.29 2.85
CA ASP A 60 -14.31 0.86 2.84
C ASP A 60 -15.10 0.19 1.70
N PRO A 61 -14.43 -0.51 0.76
CA PRO A 61 -15.14 -1.19 -0.31
C PRO A 61 -16.05 -2.27 0.27
N VAL A 62 -17.35 -2.12 0.04
CA VAL A 62 -18.33 -3.18 0.34
C VAL A 62 -18.09 -4.32 -0.64
N PHE A 63 -17.49 -5.41 -0.17
CA PHE A 63 -17.37 -6.63 -0.94
C PHE A 63 -18.72 -7.34 -0.96
N ASN A 64 -19.46 -7.25 -2.07
CA ASN A 64 -20.64 -8.08 -2.29
C ASN A 64 -20.21 -9.55 -2.47
N THR A 65 -20.28 -10.34 -1.39
CA THR A 65 -20.07 -11.78 -1.45
C THR A 65 -21.32 -12.44 -2.04
N THR A 66 -21.19 -13.10 -3.19
CA THR A 66 -22.29 -13.82 -3.87
C THR A 66 -22.61 -15.18 -3.23
N ARG A 67 -22.01 -15.51 -2.09
CA ARG A 67 -22.01 -16.87 -1.52
C ARG A 67 -23.11 -17.10 -0.47
N GLY A 68 -24.32 -16.60 -0.72
CA GLY A 68 -25.47 -16.74 0.19
C GLY A 68 -26.83 -16.94 -0.47
N ALA A 69 -26.92 -16.98 -1.81
CA ALA A 69 -28.21 -17.03 -2.50
C ALA A 69 -28.59 -18.40 -3.08
N SER A 70 -27.79 -19.45 -2.91
CA SER A 70 -28.02 -20.76 -3.57
C SER A 70 -28.40 -21.93 -2.67
N ASP A 71 -28.51 -21.77 -1.35
CA ASP A 71 -28.86 -22.87 -0.42
C ASP A 71 -30.27 -22.76 0.17
N ALA A 72 -31.19 -22.05 -0.50
CA ALA A 72 -32.57 -21.89 -0.06
C ALA A 72 -33.61 -22.29 -1.14
N ALA A 73 -33.32 -23.31 -1.95
CA ALA A 73 -34.28 -23.92 -2.87
C ALA A 73 -34.24 -25.45 -2.79
#